data_AF-A0A975GVC0-F1
#
_entry.id   AF-A0A975GVC0-F1
#
_cell.length_a   1.000
_cell.length_b   1.000
_cell.length_c   1.000
_cell.angle_alpha   90.00
_cell.angle_beta   90.00
_cell.angle_gamma   90.00
#
_symmetry.space_group_name_H-M   'P 1'
#
loop_
_entity.id
_entity.type
_entity.pdbx_description
1 polymer ?
#
loop_
_entity_poly.entity_id
_entity_poly.type
_entity_poly.pdbx_seq_one_letter_code
_entity_poly.pdbx_strand_id
1 'polypeptide(L)'
;MLMFRPLLRYADFKGRASRTEYWLFAVLQGLWYALLMGLAVGSMGQSGAGRATAGVVIVFGLIVVSLLALILPNYAVLVRRLHDSGRGAVWLCLMLPSLLSSVMAVGTIATAIGSVGLGASREAFLGTALVGLGAAGLLGMLGYIGQLVMFILTLLPGTRGENRFGPDPRDPSQRYGGGSNPDLDTDRWDALIAEAKRGDPDQPYKPIFDFGPGPIQPEPVRRDEPAPFPAQPQPQFQAWSNPAWDPGVAPSRPFGRRGA
;
A
#
# COMPACT_ATOMS: atom_id res chain seq x y z
N MET A 1 -0.94 -8.76 7.49
CA MET A 1 -1.92 -7.70 7.85
C MET A 1 -1.64 -6.45 7.01
N LEU A 2 -2.65 -5.69 6.59
CA LEU A 2 -2.50 -4.54 5.67
C LEU A 2 -1.52 -3.48 6.18
N MET A 3 -1.47 -3.22 7.50
CA MET A 3 -0.61 -2.20 8.12
C MET A 3 0.90 -2.45 7.96
N PHE A 4 1.34 -3.70 7.81
CA PHE A 4 2.76 -4.06 7.65
C PHE A 4 3.18 -4.25 6.19
N ARG A 5 2.24 -4.22 5.24
CA ARG A 5 2.55 -4.35 3.80
C ARG A 5 3.59 -3.33 3.33
N PRO A 6 3.58 -2.07 3.77
CA PRO A 6 4.63 -1.11 3.41
C PRO A 6 6.04 -1.54 3.84
N LEU A 7 6.19 -2.25 4.95
CA LEU A 7 7.49 -2.76 5.38
C LEU A 7 7.94 -3.96 4.55
N LEU A 8 7.01 -4.84 4.17
CA LEU A 8 7.31 -5.98 3.28
C LEU A 8 7.64 -5.52 1.85
N ARG A 9 7.03 -4.41 1.41
CA ARG A 9 7.21 -3.78 0.09
C ARG A 9 7.97 -2.45 0.22
N TYR A 10 9.01 -2.43 1.06
CA TYR A 10 9.68 -1.19 1.46
C TYR A 10 10.40 -0.44 0.33
N ALA A 11 10.87 -1.16 -0.69
CA ALA A 11 11.54 -0.60 -1.87
C ALA A 11 10.78 -0.89 -3.18
N ASP A 12 9.51 -1.25 -3.08
CA ASP A 12 8.66 -1.52 -4.24
C ASP A 12 7.72 -0.34 -4.51
N PHE A 13 8.06 0.41 -5.57
CA PHE A 13 7.33 1.58 -6.03
C PHE A 13 6.27 1.23 -7.09
N LYS A 14 6.15 -0.04 -7.49
CA LYS A 14 5.20 -0.47 -8.53
C LYS A 14 3.84 -0.80 -7.94
N GLY A 15 2.81 -0.74 -8.77
CA GLY A 15 1.45 -1.03 -8.34
C GLY A 15 0.79 0.11 -7.57
N ARG A 16 -0.24 -0.24 -6.82
CA ARG A 16 -1.15 0.69 -6.14
C ARG A 16 -1.28 0.34 -4.66
N ALA A 17 -1.54 1.35 -3.84
CA ALA A 17 -1.83 1.20 -2.42
C ALA A 17 -3.21 1.78 -2.09
N SER A 18 -4.01 0.99 -1.36
CA SER A 18 -5.31 1.44 -0.89
C SER A 18 -5.16 2.51 0.21
N ARG A 19 -6.24 3.27 0.46
CA ARG A 19 -6.31 4.24 1.57
C ARG A 19 -6.01 3.56 2.90
N THR A 20 -6.60 2.39 3.13
CA THR A 20 -6.43 1.61 4.34
C THR A 20 -4.98 1.17 4.53
N GLU A 21 -4.29 0.72 3.48
CA GLU A 21 -2.87 0.35 3.57
C GLU A 21 -1.99 1.54 3.97
N TYR A 22 -2.19 2.71 3.32
CA TYR A 22 -1.45 3.93 3.63
C TYR A 22 -1.73 4.45 5.05
N TRP A 23 -3.00 4.63 5.41
CA TRP A 23 -3.39 5.23 6.68
C TRP A 23 -3.14 4.33 7.88
N LEU A 24 -3.30 3.01 7.76
CA LEU A 24 -2.95 2.11 8.86
C LEU A 24 -1.44 2.14 9.14
N PHE A 25 -0.61 2.24 8.10
CA PHE A 25 0.83 2.40 8.28
C PHE A 25 1.20 3.76 8.88
N ALA A 26 0.52 4.84 8.47
CA ALA A 26 0.70 6.16 9.07
C ALA A 26 0.29 6.18 10.56
N VAL A 27 -0.84 5.57 10.92
CA VAL A 27 -1.30 5.44 12.30
C VAL A 27 -0.33 4.61 13.13
N LEU A 28 0.13 3.46 12.61
CA LEU A 28 1.12 2.62 13.28
C LEU A 28 2.40 3.40 13.59
N GLN A 29 2.91 4.18 12.63
CA GLN A 29 4.05 5.06 12.84
C GLN A 29 3.75 6.16 13.87
N GLY A 30 2.58 6.78 13.81
CA GLY A 30 2.16 7.79 14.78
C GLY A 30 2.16 7.25 16.21
N LEU A 31 1.64 6.04 16.42
CA LEU A 31 1.67 5.35 17.72
C LEU A 31 3.10 5.03 18.16
N TRP A 32 3.96 4.59 17.24
CA TRP A 32 5.37 4.34 17.52
C TRP A 32 6.10 5.61 17.98
N TYR A 33 5.94 6.73 17.26
CA TYR A 33 6.57 7.99 17.64
C TYR A 33 5.96 8.62 18.90
N ALA A 34 4.66 8.45 19.13
CA ALA A 34 4.01 8.87 20.38
C ALA A 34 4.55 8.09 21.58
N LEU A 35 4.76 6.78 21.44
CA LEU A 35 5.40 5.95 22.45
C LEU A 35 6.83 6.45 22.74
N LEU A 36 7.65 6.67 21.71
CA LEU A 36 9.00 7.19 21.89
C LEU A 36 8.99 8.56 22.58
N MET A 37 8.10 9.48 22.20
CA MET A 37 7.96 10.77 22.90
C MET A 37 7.55 10.61 24.37
N GLY A 38 6.61 9.71 24.67
CA GLY A 38 6.24 9.38 26.05
C GLY A 38 7.43 8.90 26.87
N LEU A 39 8.29 8.06 26.29
CA LEU A 39 9.52 7.58 26.94
C LEU A 39 10.56 8.70 27.12
N ALA A 40 10.71 9.61 26.15
CA ALA A 40 11.60 10.77 26.29
C ALA A 40 11.15 11.68 27.44
N VAL A 41 9.86 12.03 27.49
CA VAL A 41 9.29 12.87 28.56
C VAL A 41 9.39 12.16 29.92
N GLY A 42 9.06 10.87 29.98
CA GLY A 42 9.19 10.08 31.21
C GLY A 42 10.63 10.00 31.72
N SER A 43 11.62 9.99 30.82
CA SER A 43 13.04 10.00 31.19
C SER A 43 13.46 11.31 31.87
N MET A 44 12.84 12.44 31.53
CA MET A 44 13.13 13.74 32.15
C MET A 44 12.68 13.83 33.61
N GLY A 45 11.73 12.99 34.04
CA GLY A 45 11.24 12.94 35.42
C GLY A 45 12.12 12.13 36.38
N GLN A 46 13.24 11.55 35.92
CA GLN A 46 14.09 10.72 36.77
C GLN A 46 14.98 11.53 37.70
N SER A 47 15.03 11.12 38.98
CA SER A 47 15.99 11.63 39.95
C SER A 47 17.42 11.23 39.57
N GLY A 48 18.18 12.19 39.07
CA GLY A 48 19.58 12.03 38.68
C GLY A 48 19.83 12.52 37.26
N ALA A 49 20.58 13.61 37.13
CA ALA A 49 20.85 14.28 35.85
C ALA A 49 21.42 13.32 34.78
N GLY A 50 22.36 12.44 35.17
CA GLY A 50 22.94 11.46 34.23
C GLY A 50 21.94 10.44 33.68
N ARG A 51 20.98 9.98 34.49
CA ARG A 51 19.93 9.03 34.07
C ARG A 51 18.92 9.70 33.14
N ALA A 52 18.51 10.93 33.49
CA ALA A 52 17.61 11.71 32.67
C ALA A 52 18.20 12.00 31.27
N THR A 53 19.46 12.45 31.22
CA THR A 53 20.16 12.70 29.95
C THR A 53 20.33 11.42 29.14
N ALA A 54 20.77 10.32 29.75
CA ALA A 54 20.95 9.05 29.03
C ALA A 54 19.65 8.55 28.41
N GLY A 55 18.53 8.61 29.15
CA GLY A 55 17.21 8.20 28.64
C GLY A 55 16.77 9.03 27.43
N VAL A 56 16.90 10.36 27.50
CA VAL A 56 16.56 11.25 26.38
C VAL A 56 17.44 10.97 25.16
N VAL A 57 18.76 10.80 25.35
CA VAL A 57 19.70 10.52 24.24
C VAL A 57 19.38 9.19 23.56
N ILE A 58 19.10 8.14 24.33
CA ILE A 58 18.73 6.82 23.78
C ILE A 58 17.47 6.94 22.92
N VAL A 59 16.43 7.58 23.45
CA VAL A 59 15.16 7.75 22.72
C VAL A 59 15.36 8.57 21.45
N PHE A 60 16.13 9.65 21.51
CA PHE A 60 16.44 10.46 20.33
C PHE A 60 17.21 9.65 19.27
N GLY A 61 18.16 8.82 19.70
CA GLY A 61 18.85 7.86 18.83
C GLY A 61 17.88 6.88 18.15
N LEU A 62 16.92 6.32 18.89
CA LEU A 62 15.89 5.43 18.33
C LEU A 62 14.99 6.14 17.31
N ILE A 63 14.66 7.42 17.54
CA ILE A 63 13.90 8.24 16.59
C ILE A 63 14.69 8.41 15.30
N VAL A 64 15.96 8.79 15.39
CA VAL A 64 16.83 8.96 14.20
C VAL A 64 16.94 7.66 13.42
N VAL A 65 17.19 6.53 14.08
CA VAL A 65 17.25 5.22 13.43
C VAL A 65 15.90 4.87 12.77
N SER A 66 14.78 5.11 13.46
CA SER A 66 13.44 4.86 12.91
C SER A 66 13.16 5.72 11.68
N LEU A 67 13.51 7.01 11.71
CA LEU A 67 13.36 7.90 10.57
C LEU A 67 14.14 7.38 9.37
N LEU A 68 15.42 7.02 9.55
CA LEU A 68 16.25 6.49 8.48
C LEU A 68 15.72 5.18 7.90
N ALA A 69 15.35 4.23 8.77
CA ALA A 69 14.81 2.93 8.36
C ALA A 69 13.48 3.05 7.61
N LEU A 70 12.66 4.04 7.96
CA LEU A 70 11.31 4.21 7.41
C LEU A 70 11.24 5.16 6.21
N ILE A 71 12.33 5.81 5.80
CA ILE A 71 12.37 6.65 4.59
C ILE A 71 11.85 5.87 3.38
N LEU A 72 12.46 4.73 3.05
CA LEU A 72 12.10 3.94 1.88
C LEU A 72 10.64 3.44 1.93
N PRO A 73 10.18 2.75 3.00
CA PRO A 73 8.78 2.35 3.12
C PRO A 73 7.79 3.50 2.96
N ASN A 74 8.05 4.67 3.55
CA ASN A 74 7.17 5.84 3.49
C ASN A 74 7.02 6.35 2.06
N TYR A 75 8.13 6.54 1.34
CA TYR A 75 8.06 6.98 -0.04
C TYR A 75 7.49 5.90 -0.97
N ALA A 76 7.80 4.62 -0.75
CA ALA A 76 7.26 3.52 -1.54
C ALA A 76 5.73 3.44 -1.46
N VAL A 77 5.16 3.49 -0.24
CA VAL A 77 3.70 3.47 -0.08
C VAL A 77 3.05 4.78 -0.57
N LEU A 78 3.70 5.93 -0.39
CA LEU A 78 3.18 7.21 -0.88
C LEU A 78 3.11 7.25 -2.41
N VAL A 79 4.13 6.76 -3.10
CA VAL A 79 4.12 6.64 -4.58
C VAL A 79 3.00 5.71 -5.03
N ARG A 80 2.87 4.52 -4.42
CA ARG A 80 1.78 3.59 -4.72
C ARG A 80 0.39 4.18 -4.41
N ARG A 81 0.29 5.06 -3.41
CA ARG A 81 -0.94 5.80 -3.08
C ARG A 81 -1.27 6.83 -4.15
N LEU A 82 -0.28 7.57 -4.65
CA LEU A 82 -0.46 8.49 -5.77
C LEU A 82 -0.87 7.76 -7.05
N HIS A 83 -0.26 6.60 -7.32
CA HIS A 83 -0.63 5.71 -8.41
C HIS A 83 -2.09 5.25 -8.33
N ASP A 84 -2.62 5.04 -7.11
CA ASP A 84 -4.04 4.69 -6.92
C ASP A 84 -4.99 5.75 -7.47
N SER A 85 -4.58 7.01 -7.49
CA SER A 85 -5.35 8.13 -8.04
C SER A 85 -4.83 8.59 -9.40
N GLY A 86 -4.13 7.72 -10.14
CA GLY A 86 -3.62 7.99 -11.49
C GLY A 86 -2.44 8.95 -11.58
N ARG A 87 -1.90 9.42 -10.45
CA ARG A 87 -0.81 10.41 -10.38
C ARG A 87 0.54 9.72 -10.33
N GLY A 88 1.52 10.22 -11.09
CA GLY A 88 2.89 9.69 -11.06
C GLY A 88 3.71 10.22 -9.87
N ALA A 89 4.92 9.72 -9.69
CA ALA A 89 5.81 10.11 -8.60
C ALA A 89 6.26 11.59 -8.63
N VAL A 90 6.12 12.30 -9.76
CA VAL A 90 6.44 13.74 -9.88
C VAL A 90 5.67 14.61 -8.87
N TRP A 91 4.52 14.14 -8.39
CA TRP A 91 3.77 14.84 -7.35
C TRP A 91 4.52 14.92 -6.01
N LEU A 92 5.53 14.06 -5.78
CA LEU A 92 6.43 14.17 -4.64
C LEU A 92 7.24 15.48 -4.64
N CYS A 93 7.39 16.15 -5.79
CA CYS A 93 8.04 17.46 -5.86
C CYS A 93 7.35 18.52 -5.00
N LEU A 94 6.07 18.34 -4.66
CA LEU A 94 5.36 19.18 -3.68
C LEU A 94 6.01 19.18 -2.30
N MET A 95 6.80 18.16 -1.95
CA MET A 95 7.51 18.04 -0.67
C MET A 95 8.91 18.68 -0.70
N LEU A 96 9.43 19.06 -1.88
CA LEU A 96 10.79 19.60 -1.98
C LEU A 96 10.98 20.93 -1.25
N PRO A 97 10.02 21.89 -1.29
CA PRO A 97 10.20 23.14 -0.56
C PRO A 97 10.26 22.95 0.96
N SER A 98 9.49 22.01 1.54
CA SER A 98 9.56 21.71 2.98
C SER A 98 10.86 21.00 3.36
N LEU A 99 11.37 20.12 2.50
CA LEU A 99 12.67 19.48 2.69
C LEU A 99 13.82 20.52 2.66
N LEU A 100 13.83 21.39 1.65
CA LEU A 100 14.86 22.42 1.52
C LEU A 100 14.81 23.43 2.68
N SER A 101 13.60 23.84 3.09
CA SER A 101 13.38 24.68 4.27
C SER A 101 13.98 24.04 5.53
N SER A 102 13.75 22.74 5.73
CA SER A 102 14.24 22.00 6.90
C SER A 102 15.78 21.90 6.90
N VAL A 103 16.40 21.64 5.75
CA VAL A 103 17.86 21.62 5.61
C VAL A 103 18.46 23.00 5.91
N MET A 104 17.87 24.07 5.37
CA MET A 104 18.31 25.44 5.65
C MET A 104 18.14 25.80 7.14
N ALA A 105 17.02 25.42 7.76
CA ALA A 105 16.78 25.66 9.18
C ALA A 105 17.81 24.94 10.05
N VAL A 106 18.07 23.66 9.80
CA VAL A 106 19.08 22.88 10.53
C VAL A 106 20.48 23.48 10.35
N GLY A 107 20.86 23.84 9.12
CA GLY A 107 22.15 24.48 8.86
C GLY A 107 22.30 25.84 9.56
N THR A 108 21.22 26.63 9.59
CA THR A 108 21.17 27.90 10.32
C THR A 108 21.32 27.68 11.82
N ILE A 109 20.59 26.73 12.40
CA ILE A 109 20.66 26.39 13.82
C ILE A 109 22.06 25.90 14.19
N ALA A 110 22.63 25.00 13.40
CA ALA A 110 23.99 24.49 13.63
C ALA A 110 25.03 25.62 13.58
N THR A 111 24.92 26.53 12.62
CA THR A 111 25.81 27.69 12.49
C THR A 111 25.64 28.67 13.66
N ALA A 112 24.40 28.95 14.06
CA ALA A 112 24.10 29.84 15.19
C ALA A 112 24.58 29.25 16.53
N ILE A 113 24.40 27.94 16.76
CA ILE A 113 24.92 27.28 17.97
C ILE A 113 26.45 27.25 17.95
N GLY A 114 27.05 26.93 16.80
CA GLY A 114 28.52 26.90 16.64
C GLY A 114 29.17 28.25 16.89
N SER A 115 28.52 29.35 16.49
CA SER A 115 29.05 30.70 16.69
C SER A 115 29.18 31.10 18.16
N VAL A 116 28.35 30.54 19.05
CA VAL A 116 28.47 30.74 20.51
C VAL A 116 29.80 30.19 21.04
N GLY A 117 30.19 28.99 20.60
CA GLY A 117 31.46 28.38 20.99
C GLY A 117 32.69 29.12 20.46
N LEU A 118 32.52 29.94 19.43
CA LEU A 118 33.56 30.78 18.82
C LEU A 118 33.59 32.21 19.38
N GLY A 119 32.76 32.52 20.39
CA GLY A 119 32.74 33.84 21.02
C GLY A 119 32.05 34.92 20.18
N ALA A 120 31.14 34.54 19.27
CA ALA A 120 30.38 35.52 18.48
C ALA A 120 29.57 36.47 19.36
N SER A 121 29.46 37.73 18.92
CA SER A 121 28.63 38.72 19.60
C SER A 121 27.14 38.32 19.56
N ARG A 122 26.37 38.78 20.53
CA ARG A 122 24.90 38.57 20.57
C ARG A 122 24.23 39.03 19.28
N GLU A 123 24.70 40.12 18.69
CA GLU A 123 24.16 40.67 17.44
C GLU A 123 24.44 39.75 16.25
N ALA A 124 25.65 39.19 16.16
CA ALA A 124 26.00 38.23 15.11
C ALA A 124 25.19 36.93 15.24
N PHE A 125 25.01 36.44 16.47
CA PHE A 125 24.15 35.29 16.74
C PHE A 125 22.70 35.55 16.31
N LEU A 126 22.11 36.66 16.78
CA LEU A 126 20.73 37.01 16.49
C LEU A 126 20.51 37.29 15.00
N GLY A 127 21.45 37.99 14.34
CA GLY A 127 21.39 38.26 12.91
C GLY A 127 21.40 36.98 12.07
N THR A 128 22.29 36.03 12.40
CA THR A 128 22.37 34.73 11.72
C THR A 128 21.08 33.94 11.90
N ALA A 129 20.58 33.85 13.14
CA ALA A 129 19.36 33.11 13.44
C ALA A 129 18.13 33.73 12.75
N LEU A 130 17.95 35.05 12.82
CA LEU A 130 16.80 35.74 12.25
C LEU A 130 16.77 35.64 10.72
N VAL A 131 17.88 35.90 10.05
CA VAL A 131 17.94 35.84 8.58
C VAL A 131 17.76 34.41 8.09
N GLY A 132 18.49 33.45 8.66
CA GLY A 132 18.45 32.07 8.22
C GLY A 132 17.12 31.37 8.54
N LEU A 133 16.58 31.55 9.76
CA LEU A 133 15.28 30.97 10.13
C LEU A 133 14.12 31.70 9.46
N GLY A 134 14.22 33.02 9.27
CA GLY A 134 13.24 33.79 8.52
C GLY A 134 13.14 33.33 7.06
N ALA A 135 14.29 33.19 6.38
CA ALA A 135 14.34 32.66 5.01
C ALA A 135 13.85 31.21 4.94
N ALA A 136 14.29 30.35 5.86
CA ALA A 136 13.81 28.98 5.94
C ALA A 136 12.29 28.92 6.20
N GLY A 137 11.76 29.81 7.03
CA GLY A 137 10.33 29.92 7.34
C GLY A 137 9.49 30.28 6.12
N LEU A 138 9.90 31.30 5.35
CA LEU A 138 9.21 31.71 4.12
C LEU A 138 9.15 30.59 3.08
N LEU A 139 10.28 29.89 2.85
CA LEU A 139 10.30 28.72 1.99
C LEU A 139 9.45 27.57 2.56
N GLY A 140 9.47 27.41 3.89
CA GLY A 140 8.69 26.42 4.62
C GLY A 140 7.19 26.63 4.46
N MET A 141 6.71 27.88 4.40
CA MET A 141 5.29 28.19 4.14
C MET A 141 4.83 27.61 2.79
N LEU A 142 5.64 27.73 1.73
CA LEU A 142 5.35 27.09 0.45
C LEU A 142 5.36 25.56 0.57
N GLY A 143 6.31 25.02 1.34
CA GLY A 143 6.38 23.60 1.65
C GLY A 143 5.15 23.07 2.37
N TYR A 144 4.61 23.81 3.34
CA TYR A 144 3.41 23.44 4.08
C TYR A 144 2.16 23.43 3.20
N ILE A 145 2.05 24.35 2.24
CA ILE A 145 0.98 24.30 1.23
C ILE A 145 1.10 23.01 0.41
N GLY A 146 2.31 22.67 -0.05
CA GLY A 146 2.57 21.40 -0.75
C GLY A 146 2.22 20.17 0.10
N GLN A 147 2.57 20.18 1.39
CA GLN A 147 2.24 19.14 2.37
C GLN A 147 0.73 18.97 2.55
N LEU A 148 0.00 20.09 2.64
CA LEU A 148 -1.45 20.09 2.75
C LEU A 148 -2.10 19.51 1.48
N VAL A 149 -1.64 19.91 0.30
CA VAL A 149 -2.12 19.33 -0.96
C VAL A 149 -1.84 17.83 -1.00
N MET A 150 -0.63 17.38 -0.66
CA MET A 150 -0.28 15.96 -0.62
C MET A 150 -1.15 15.19 0.38
N PHE A 151 -1.38 15.74 1.57
CA PHE A 151 -2.25 15.17 2.58
C PHE A 151 -3.67 14.99 2.04
N ILE A 152 -4.25 16.02 1.41
CA ILE A 152 -5.56 15.94 0.76
C ILE A 152 -5.56 14.83 -0.30
N LEU A 153 -4.54 14.76 -1.16
CA LEU A 153 -4.43 13.72 -2.18
C LEU A 153 -4.42 12.30 -1.58
N THR A 154 -3.78 12.12 -0.41
CA THR A 154 -3.75 10.81 0.25
C THR A 154 -5.11 10.37 0.81
N LEU A 155 -6.00 11.33 1.12
CA LEU A 155 -7.37 11.10 1.58
C LEU A 155 -8.38 10.83 0.44
N LEU A 156 -8.16 11.43 -0.73
CA LEU A 156 -9.06 11.31 -1.88
C LEU A 156 -9.23 9.85 -2.35
N PRO A 157 -10.38 9.46 -2.91
CA PRO A 157 -10.53 8.13 -3.50
C PRO A 157 -9.54 7.86 -4.63
N GLY A 158 -9.17 6.59 -4.78
CA GLY A 158 -8.46 6.10 -5.97
C GLY A 158 -9.41 5.91 -7.16
N THR A 159 -8.84 5.69 -8.33
CA THR A 159 -9.57 5.31 -9.54
C THR A 159 -10.20 3.93 -9.36
N ARG A 160 -11.48 3.75 -9.74
CA ARG A 160 -12.11 2.43 -9.75
C ARG A 160 -11.61 1.62 -10.95
N GLY A 161 -11.47 0.31 -10.78
CA GLY A 161 -10.97 -0.58 -11.84
C GLY A 161 -9.48 -0.43 -12.12
N GLU A 162 -9.01 -1.01 -13.22
CA GLU A 162 -7.60 -0.96 -13.60
C GLU A 162 -7.16 0.45 -14.01
N ASN A 163 -5.90 0.79 -13.71
CA ASN A 163 -5.27 1.99 -14.24
C ASN A 163 -3.87 1.65 -14.76
N ARG A 164 -3.16 2.62 -15.35
CA ARG A 164 -1.81 2.42 -15.92
C ARG A 164 -0.76 1.86 -14.96
N PHE A 165 -1.02 1.90 -13.65
CA PHE A 165 -0.13 1.38 -12.61
C PHE A 165 -0.56 0.01 -12.08
N GLY A 166 -1.69 -0.53 -12.52
CA GLY A 166 -2.17 -1.86 -12.19
C GLY A 166 -3.63 -1.90 -11.70
N PRO A 167 -4.07 -3.09 -11.27
CA PRO A 167 -5.46 -3.32 -10.87
C PRO A 167 -5.85 -2.61 -9.58
N ASP A 168 -7.15 -2.39 -9.37
CA ASP A 168 -7.66 -1.75 -8.16
C ASP A 168 -7.35 -2.63 -6.93
N PRO A 169 -6.60 -2.12 -5.94
CA PRO A 169 -6.28 -2.87 -4.73
C PRO A 169 -7.51 -3.19 -3.86
N ARG A 170 -8.69 -2.64 -4.17
CA ARG A 170 -9.97 -2.92 -3.51
C ARG A 170 -10.86 -3.91 -4.27
N ASP A 171 -10.50 -4.29 -5.50
CA ASP A 171 -11.36 -5.14 -6.33
C ASP A 171 -11.38 -6.59 -5.79
N PRO A 172 -12.55 -7.12 -5.38
CA PRO A 172 -12.69 -8.51 -4.97
C PRO A 172 -12.42 -9.51 -6.09
N SER A 173 -12.56 -9.14 -7.37
CA SER A 173 -12.32 -10.03 -8.51
C SER A 173 -10.89 -10.56 -8.54
N GLN A 174 -9.93 -9.73 -8.09
CA GLN A 174 -8.51 -10.09 -7.95
C GLN A 174 -8.27 -11.18 -6.88
N ARG A 175 -9.18 -11.36 -5.91
CA ARG A 175 -9.07 -12.39 -4.87
C ARG A 175 -9.42 -13.79 -5.35
N TYR A 176 -10.12 -13.90 -6.49
CA TYR A 176 -10.64 -15.17 -7.03
C TYR A 176 -9.91 -15.65 -8.30
N GLY A 177 -8.70 -15.14 -8.57
CA GLY A 177 -7.95 -15.45 -9.78
C GLY A 177 -8.38 -14.52 -10.90
N GLY A 178 -7.58 -13.48 -11.13
CA GLY A 178 -7.86 -12.41 -12.10
C GLY A 178 -7.93 -12.94 -13.53
N GLY A 179 -9.14 -13.21 -14.00
CA GLY A 179 -9.59 -12.76 -15.30
C GLY A 179 -10.54 -11.60 -15.05
N SER A 180 -10.47 -10.54 -15.86
CA SER A 180 -11.63 -9.68 -16.08
C SER A 180 -12.79 -10.61 -16.42
N ASN A 181 -13.68 -10.89 -15.47
CA ASN A 181 -14.83 -11.72 -15.77
C ASN A 181 -15.67 -10.93 -16.79
N PRO A 182 -15.75 -11.34 -18.07
CA PRO A 182 -16.53 -10.61 -19.07
C PRO A 182 -18.01 -10.57 -18.67
N ASP A 183 -18.43 -11.45 -17.76
CA ASP A 183 -19.79 -11.57 -17.25
C ASP A 183 -20.18 -10.50 -16.21
N LEU A 184 -19.23 -9.69 -15.72
CA LEU A 184 -19.53 -8.47 -14.95
C LEU A 184 -19.68 -7.26 -15.89
N ASP A 185 -20.19 -7.52 -17.09
CA ASP A 185 -20.77 -6.51 -17.97
C ASP A 185 -21.88 -5.77 -17.21
N THR A 186 -21.69 -4.47 -17.01
CA THR A 186 -22.71 -3.58 -16.45
C THR A 186 -24.00 -3.64 -17.26
N ASP A 187 -23.93 -3.94 -18.57
CA ASP A 187 -25.08 -4.05 -19.44
C ASP A 187 -25.93 -5.29 -19.10
N ARG A 188 -25.30 -6.40 -18.66
CA ARG A 188 -26.01 -7.57 -18.12
C ARG A 188 -26.74 -7.23 -16.82
N TRP A 189 -26.11 -6.46 -15.92
CA TRP A 189 -26.74 -6.03 -14.67
C TRP A 189 -27.91 -5.08 -14.91
N ASP A 190 -27.75 -4.14 -15.85
CA ASP A 190 -28.81 -3.21 -16.25
C ASP A 190 -29.97 -3.95 -16.94
N ALA A 191 -29.69 -4.96 -17.77
CA ALA A 191 -30.69 -5.84 -18.36
C ALA A 191 -31.46 -6.65 -17.31
N LEU A 192 -30.76 -7.23 -16.33
CA LEU A 192 -31.38 -7.98 -15.21
C LEU A 192 -32.23 -7.08 -14.31
N ILE A 193 -31.80 -5.84 -14.07
CA ILE A 193 -32.60 -4.85 -13.32
C ILE A 193 -33.82 -4.41 -14.13
N ALA A 194 -33.67 -4.21 -15.45
CA ALA A 194 -34.78 -3.90 -16.34
C ALA A 194 -35.75 -5.07 -16.50
N GLU A 195 -35.28 -6.31 -16.40
CA GLU A 195 -36.10 -7.52 -16.39
C GLU A 195 -36.81 -7.72 -15.04
N ALA A 196 -36.11 -7.52 -13.91
CA ALA A 196 -36.71 -7.53 -12.59
C ALA A 196 -37.78 -6.44 -12.42
N LYS A 197 -37.61 -5.27 -13.04
CA LYS A 197 -38.63 -4.21 -13.11
C LYS A 197 -39.78 -4.52 -14.05
N ARG A 198 -39.59 -5.43 -15.00
CA ARG A 198 -40.64 -5.96 -15.91
C ARG A 198 -41.33 -7.20 -15.36
N GLY A 199 -40.86 -7.73 -14.23
CA GLY A 199 -41.36 -8.95 -13.62
C GLY A 199 -42.87 -8.87 -13.38
N ASP A 200 -43.57 -9.86 -13.91
CA ASP A 200 -44.98 -10.14 -13.65
C ASP A 200 -45.21 -10.20 -12.13
N PRO A 201 -46.09 -9.36 -11.54
CA PRO A 201 -46.35 -9.36 -10.10
C PRO A 201 -46.80 -10.73 -9.56
N ASP A 202 -47.27 -11.63 -10.43
CA ASP A 202 -47.70 -12.98 -10.08
C ASP A 202 -46.59 -14.06 -10.22
N GLN A 203 -45.36 -13.71 -10.64
CA GLN A 203 -44.27 -14.67 -10.68
C GLN A 203 -43.74 -14.98 -9.26
N PRO A 204 -43.68 -16.27 -8.85
CA PRO A 204 -43.14 -16.65 -7.55
C PRO A 204 -41.69 -16.18 -7.41
N TYR A 205 -41.39 -15.48 -6.32
CA TYR A 205 -40.04 -15.02 -5.99
C TYR A 205 -39.04 -16.18 -6.06
N LYS A 206 -38.12 -16.11 -7.01
CA LYS A 206 -36.97 -17.01 -7.09
C LYS A 206 -35.83 -16.38 -6.27
N PRO A 207 -35.38 -17.00 -5.17
CA PRO A 207 -34.32 -16.43 -4.36
C PRO A 207 -33.04 -16.25 -5.19
N ILE A 208 -32.36 -15.12 -4.99
CA ILE A 208 -31.10 -14.77 -5.69
C ILE A 208 -30.02 -15.86 -5.50
N PHE A 209 -30.14 -16.64 -4.42
CA PHE A 209 -29.31 -17.80 -4.16
C PHE A 209 -30.20 -19.06 -4.14
N ASP A 210 -30.12 -19.85 -5.21
CA ASP A 210 -30.63 -21.23 -5.26
C ASP A 210 -29.50 -22.15 -4.79
N PHE A 211 -29.59 -22.63 -3.55
CA PHE A 211 -28.58 -23.51 -2.96
C PHE A 211 -28.72 -24.98 -3.41
N GLY A 212 -29.51 -25.25 -4.45
CA GLY A 212 -29.90 -26.60 -4.82
C GLY A 212 -30.86 -27.21 -3.79
N PRO A 213 -31.38 -28.42 -4.04
CA PRO A 213 -32.30 -29.05 -3.11
C PRO A 213 -31.59 -29.28 -1.78
N GLY A 214 -32.06 -28.60 -0.73
CA GLY A 214 -31.65 -28.86 0.64
C GLY A 214 -31.89 -30.32 1.02
N PRO A 215 -31.32 -30.79 2.15
CA PRO A 215 -31.40 -32.18 2.56
C PRO A 215 -32.86 -32.67 2.53
N ILE A 216 -33.07 -33.62 1.65
CA ILE A 216 -34.32 -34.29 1.28
C ILE A 216 -35.15 -34.58 2.54
N GLN A 217 -36.36 -34.02 2.63
CA GLN A 217 -37.35 -34.58 3.54
C GLN A 217 -37.68 -36.00 3.05
N PRO A 218 -37.62 -37.04 3.89
CA PRO A 218 -37.86 -38.39 3.42
C PRO A 218 -39.34 -38.58 3.07
N GLU A 219 -39.62 -38.78 1.78
CA GLU A 219 -40.89 -39.35 1.31
C GLU A 219 -41.02 -40.81 1.80
N PRO A 220 -42.22 -41.28 2.15
CA PRO A 220 -42.41 -42.65 2.62
C PRO A 220 -42.23 -43.63 1.46
N VAL A 221 -41.12 -44.37 1.48
CA VAL A 221 -40.75 -45.34 0.44
C VAL A 221 -41.75 -46.49 0.38
N ARG A 222 -42.41 -46.66 -0.77
CA ARG A 222 -43.20 -47.84 -1.12
C ARG A 222 -42.24 -49.03 -1.29
N ARG A 223 -42.52 -50.13 -0.56
CA ARG A 223 -41.69 -51.33 -0.49
C ARG A 223 -41.88 -52.17 -1.75
N ASP A 224 -40.98 -52.04 -2.73
CA ASP A 224 -40.81 -53.01 -3.83
C ASP A 224 -39.29 -53.21 -4.06
N GLU A 225 -38.88 -54.47 -4.28
CA GLU A 225 -37.51 -55.02 -4.13
C GLU A 225 -36.34 -54.26 -4.83
N PRO A 226 -35.10 -54.37 -4.30
CA PRO A 226 -33.95 -53.73 -4.92
C PRO A 226 -33.45 -54.50 -6.16
N ALA A 227 -33.34 -53.80 -7.29
CA ALA A 227 -32.60 -54.29 -8.46
C ALA A 227 -31.08 -54.32 -8.18
N PRO A 228 -30.32 -55.31 -8.69
CA PRO A 228 -28.90 -55.40 -8.43
C PRO A 228 -28.11 -54.31 -9.17
N PHE A 229 -27.15 -53.70 -8.48
CA PHE A 229 -26.29 -52.65 -9.04
C PHE A 229 -25.46 -53.18 -10.23
N PRO A 230 -25.42 -52.46 -11.37
CA PRO A 230 -24.49 -52.80 -12.44
C PRO A 230 -23.05 -52.50 -12.01
N ALA A 231 -22.13 -53.42 -12.30
CA ALA A 231 -20.71 -53.26 -11.98
C ALA A 231 -20.11 -52.05 -12.71
N GLN A 232 -19.46 -51.16 -11.96
CA GLN A 232 -18.76 -50.00 -12.54
C GLN A 232 -17.46 -50.43 -13.24
N PRO A 233 -17.16 -49.94 -14.46
CA PRO A 233 -15.91 -50.24 -15.13
C PRO A 233 -14.72 -49.53 -14.45
N GLN A 234 -13.65 -50.27 -14.18
CA GLN A 234 -12.44 -49.72 -13.57
C GLN A 234 -11.69 -48.79 -14.54
N PRO A 235 -11.13 -47.66 -14.06
CA PRO A 235 -10.39 -46.73 -14.92
C PRO A 235 -9.07 -47.34 -15.39
N GLN A 236 -8.84 -47.32 -16.71
CA GLN A 236 -7.55 -47.68 -17.29
C GLN A 236 -6.58 -46.51 -17.13
N PHE A 237 -5.51 -46.70 -16.36
CA PHE A 237 -4.44 -45.70 -16.25
C PHE A 237 -3.59 -45.72 -17.52
N GLN A 238 -3.60 -44.61 -18.26
CA GLN A 238 -2.67 -44.40 -19.38
C GLN A 238 -1.32 -43.96 -18.81
N ALA A 239 -0.29 -44.80 -18.97
CA ALA A 239 1.06 -44.49 -18.53
C ALA A 239 1.60 -43.26 -19.29
N TRP A 240 2.15 -42.29 -18.55
CA TRP A 240 2.80 -41.10 -19.10
C TRP A 240 3.97 -41.50 -20.01
N SER A 241 3.88 -41.21 -21.31
CA SER A 241 5.02 -41.27 -22.24
C SER A 241 5.76 -39.94 -22.22
N ASN A 242 7.01 -39.99 -21.75
CA ASN A 242 7.92 -38.85 -21.75
C ASN A 242 8.35 -38.54 -23.20
N PRO A 243 8.23 -37.31 -23.73
CA PRO A 243 8.73 -37.00 -25.06
C PRO A 243 10.26 -36.93 -25.02
N ALA A 244 10.89 -38.04 -25.41
CA ALA A 244 12.30 -38.10 -25.71
C ALA A 244 12.59 -37.32 -27.00
N TRP A 245 13.48 -36.33 -26.86
CA TRP A 245 14.51 -35.93 -27.83
C TRP A 245 14.27 -36.33 -29.30
N ASP A 246 13.87 -35.36 -30.14
CA ASP A 246 13.76 -35.51 -31.59
C ASP A 246 15.16 -35.33 -32.25
N PRO A 247 15.74 -36.37 -32.88
CA PRO A 247 17.04 -36.28 -33.54
C PRO A 247 17.03 -35.45 -34.85
N GLY A 248 15.87 -35.04 -35.34
CA GLY A 248 15.70 -34.41 -36.66
C GLY A 248 15.72 -32.88 -36.68
N VAL A 249 15.70 -32.22 -35.52
CA VAL A 249 15.65 -30.75 -35.46
C VAL A 249 17.06 -30.19 -35.26
N ALA A 250 17.66 -29.70 -36.34
CA ALA A 250 18.89 -28.93 -36.25
C ALA A 250 18.64 -27.66 -35.41
N PRO A 251 19.45 -27.38 -34.35
CA PRO A 251 19.28 -26.17 -33.58
C PRO A 251 19.50 -24.94 -34.47
N SER A 252 18.56 -24.00 -34.40
CA SER A 252 18.68 -22.71 -35.08
C SER A 252 19.94 -21.98 -34.60
N ARG A 253 20.66 -21.37 -35.55
CA ARG A 253 21.99 -20.78 -35.37
C ARG A 253 22.08 -19.86 -34.13
N PRO A 254 23.22 -19.84 -33.41
CA PRO A 254 23.41 -18.90 -32.32
C PRO A 254 23.45 -17.46 -32.83
N PHE A 255 22.71 -16.58 -32.16
CA PHE A 255 22.75 -15.13 -32.34
C PHE A 255 24.16 -14.61 -32.02
N GLY A 256 24.83 -14.00 -33.01
CA GLY A 256 26.07 -13.26 -32.78
C GLY A 256 26.99 -13.15 -34.00
N ARG A 257 26.73 -12.15 -34.85
CA ARG A 257 27.69 -11.31 -35.60
C ARG A 257 26.99 -10.69 -36.81
N ARG A 258 26.89 -9.36 -36.83
CA ARG A 258 27.12 -8.56 -38.03
C ARG A 258 27.79 -7.26 -37.59
N GLY A 259 29.09 -7.20 -37.81
CA GLY A 259 29.77 -5.95 -38.10
C GLY A 259 29.94 -5.87 -39.61
N ALA A 260 29.62 -4.70 -40.15
CA ALA A 260 30.26 -4.05 -41.28
C ALA A 260 30.02 -2.55 -41.09
#